data_AF-A0A853KB24-F1
#
_entry.id   AF-A0A853KB24-F1
#
_cell.length_a   1.000
_cell.length_b   1.000
_cell.length_c   1.000
_cell.angle_alpha   90.00
_cell.angle_beta   90.00
_cell.angle_gamma   90.00
#
_symmetry.space_group_name_H-M   'P 1'
#
loop_
_entity.id
_entity.type
_entity.pdbx_description
1 polymer ?
#
loop_
_entity_poly.entity_id
_entity_poly.type
_entity_poly.pdbx_seq_one_letter_code
_entity_poly.pdbx_strand_id
1 'polypeptide(L)'
;MRMTVAYYRSSLEQQENSVPMQKDNAKLYAQKHGMTLQDHYDDEGKSARKKSEIERPAMHRLRQDIRSNLIGTIIVYKRDRLARRASEYMEFYRLCRKFDVKIIFTSGKEYPVFYSPFGEFIELIYAGIIEREAEVIVERLRETQITNFVNKKTVGNLPYGLVAIEGKQDKPEIHFQSDEVKEEIKGIYSDFLQWSTTRGEQKFSAFVQLQNERHPRRERLESEEEEIEYDEGGAKEPNARWTDTNLRGLLTNSLYMGKHRKTWEDQMYEVDRPECAIISPEAWEATNQAMKPFLAVQHETKKREFVLEGLIVCEFCKHPLVGRTSWRKQEPMDGYYCPTKTCPVRISATKCEEKIDEEVVGFLSILLKENGDALYREVMAEERRRIKAEMEKLQHQRTILQTRLKKDVSQYMQTRVSMPEIFQTKTNLDNLHHTMHRLEAELRSLHAFPLGTKRRNIRIQDLKIELKQGSAVRRRELLADLLLEVRVSKNTIEALVFRHPFQKVVSHVSS
;
A
#
# COMPACT_ATOMS: atom_id res chain seq x y z
N MET A 1 -37.68 -12.11 16.33
CA MET A 1 -37.98 -10.81 15.70
C MET A 1 -36.65 -10.12 15.44
N ARG A 2 -36.35 -9.68 14.21
CA ARG A 2 -35.07 -9.02 13.87
C ARG A 2 -35.11 -7.56 14.34
N MET A 3 -33.98 -7.04 14.80
CA MET A 3 -33.93 -5.75 15.48
C MET A 3 -33.93 -4.54 14.54
N THR A 4 -34.49 -3.42 15.01
CA THR A 4 -34.34 -2.11 14.36
C THR A 4 -33.31 -1.31 15.13
N VAL A 5 -32.26 -0.86 14.45
CA VAL A 5 -31.11 -0.17 15.05
C VAL A 5 -30.80 1.12 14.31
N ALA A 6 -30.05 2.02 14.94
CA ALA A 6 -29.55 3.24 14.28
C ALA A 6 -28.03 3.32 14.31
N TYR A 7 -27.44 3.84 13.24
CA TYR A 7 -26.00 4.06 13.12
C TYR A 7 -25.70 5.55 12.96
N TYR A 8 -24.72 6.03 13.73
CA TYR A 8 -24.32 7.43 13.78
C TYR A 8 -22.80 7.55 13.64
N ARG A 9 -22.38 8.65 13.01
CA ARG A 9 -20.96 8.95 12.80
C ARG A 9 -20.69 10.45 12.90
N SER A 10 -19.61 10.80 13.58
CA SER A 10 -19.06 12.16 13.56
C SER A 10 -18.41 12.46 12.19
N SER A 11 -18.76 13.60 11.59
CA SER A 11 -18.09 14.13 10.41
C SER A 11 -17.21 15.32 10.81
N LEU A 12 -15.96 15.30 10.37
CA LEU A 12 -14.92 16.28 10.71
C LEU A 12 -15.20 17.71 10.20
N GLU A 13 -16.12 17.88 9.25
CA GLU A 13 -16.15 19.08 8.40
C GLU A 13 -17.32 20.03 8.61
N GLN A 14 -18.36 19.68 9.39
CA GLN A 14 -19.51 20.58 9.58
C GLN A 14 -20.21 20.41 10.92
N GLN A 15 -20.40 21.53 11.63
CA GLN A 15 -21.28 21.62 12.80
C GLN A 15 -22.75 21.27 12.46
N GLU A 16 -23.16 21.40 11.20
CA GLU A 16 -24.55 21.22 10.73
C GLU A 16 -25.06 19.77 10.76
N ASN A 17 -24.20 18.75 10.91
CA ASN A 17 -24.62 17.34 10.89
C ASN A 17 -24.14 16.55 12.13
N SER A 18 -24.23 17.17 13.30
CA SER A 18 -23.77 16.61 14.58
C SER A 18 -24.46 15.27 14.92
N VAL A 19 -23.78 14.42 15.69
CA VAL A 19 -24.35 13.13 16.16
C VAL A 19 -25.67 13.31 16.94
N PRO A 20 -25.82 14.32 17.83
CA PRO A 20 -27.11 14.62 18.46
C PRO A 20 -28.25 14.82 17.45
N MET A 21 -28.03 15.63 16.41
CA MET A 21 -29.04 15.84 15.36
C MET A 21 -29.40 14.53 14.62
N GLN A 22 -28.42 13.65 14.40
CA GLN A 22 -28.68 12.34 13.78
C GLN A 22 -29.53 11.45 14.69
N LYS A 23 -29.26 11.46 16.01
CA LYS A 23 -30.04 10.74 17.03
C LYS A 23 -31.50 11.21 17.03
N ASP A 24 -31.73 12.52 17.01
CA ASP A 24 -33.07 13.10 16.99
C ASP A 24 -33.84 12.76 15.71
N ASN A 25 -33.19 12.85 14.55
CA ASN A 25 -33.80 12.44 13.27
C ASN A 25 -34.18 10.95 13.25
N ALA A 26 -33.33 10.07 13.77
CA ALA A 26 -33.62 8.65 13.86
C ALA A 26 -34.82 8.37 14.78
N LYS A 27 -34.89 9.02 15.95
CA LYS A 27 -36.03 8.91 16.88
C LYS A 27 -37.32 9.40 16.24
N LEU A 28 -37.30 10.57 15.62
CA LEU A 28 -38.47 11.16 14.96
C LEU A 28 -38.97 10.26 13.82
N TYR A 29 -38.05 9.72 13.00
CA TYR A 29 -38.40 8.79 11.94
C TYR A 29 -39.05 7.52 12.49
N ALA A 30 -38.47 6.92 13.54
CA ALA A 30 -38.98 5.70 14.16
C ALA A 30 -40.38 5.91 14.75
N GLN A 31 -40.60 7.00 15.47
CA GLN A 31 -41.91 7.37 16.03
C GLN A 31 -42.97 7.55 14.93
N LYS A 32 -42.63 8.28 13.86
CA LYS A 32 -43.55 8.54 12.75
C LYS A 32 -43.99 7.27 12.02
N HIS A 33 -43.15 6.23 12.00
CA HIS A 33 -43.42 4.97 11.29
C HIS A 33 -43.76 3.80 12.22
N GLY A 34 -44.02 4.06 13.50
CA GLY A 34 -44.38 3.01 14.47
C GLY A 34 -43.27 1.96 14.68
N MET A 35 -42.01 2.33 14.49
CA MET A 35 -40.85 1.45 14.68
C MET A 35 -40.28 1.61 16.08
N THR A 36 -39.92 0.50 16.73
CA THR A 36 -39.19 0.51 18.00
C THR A 36 -37.69 0.43 17.73
N LEU A 37 -36.96 1.49 18.07
CA LEU A 37 -35.50 1.51 17.99
C LEU A 37 -34.92 0.77 19.21
N GLN A 38 -34.23 -0.35 18.97
CA GLN A 38 -33.81 -1.28 20.03
C GLN A 38 -32.34 -1.13 20.43
N ASP A 39 -31.49 -0.64 19.53
CA ASP A 39 -30.06 -0.44 19.80
C ASP A 39 -29.47 0.68 18.92
N HIS A 40 -28.32 1.22 19.37
CA HIS A 40 -27.62 2.36 18.78
C HIS A 40 -26.13 2.04 18.59
N TYR A 41 -25.59 2.45 17.44
CA TYR A 41 -24.19 2.24 17.06
C TYR A 41 -23.55 3.61 16.79
N ASP A 42 -22.76 4.10 17.73
CA ASP A 42 -22.12 5.41 17.71
C ASP A 42 -20.61 5.30 17.45
N ASP A 43 -20.15 5.84 16.32
CA ASP A 43 -18.73 6.13 16.09
C ASP A 43 -18.48 7.65 16.30
N GLU A 44 -18.37 8.08 17.56
CA GLU A 44 -18.03 9.45 17.96
C GLU A 44 -16.51 9.66 17.96
N GLY A 45 -15.98 10.30 16.92
CA GLY A 45 -14.57 10.68 16.84
C GLY A 45 -14.31 12.04 17.50
N LYS A 46 -13.85 12.06 18.76
CA LYS A 46 -13.12 13.20 19.31
C LYS A 46 -11.66 13.13 18.86
N SER A 47 -11.14 14.29 18.48
CA SER A 47 -9.73 14.61 18.23
C SER A 47 -9.16 14.40 16.84
N ALA A 48 -8.73 15.53 16.30
CA ALA A 48 -7.97 15.73 15.08
C ALA A 48 -6.53 15.19 15.19
N ARG A 49 -5.81 15.20 14.06
CA ARG A 49 -4.33 15.08 13.94
C ARG A 49 -3.65 13.70 13.96
N LYS A 50 -4.34 12.57 13.75
CA LYS A 50 -3.63 11.36 13.29
C LYS A 50 -4.30 10.77 12.06
N LYS A 51 -3.50 10.59 11.01
CA LYS A 51 -3.78 9.86 9.75
C LYS A 51 -4.05 8.37 10.03
N SER A 52 -5.08 8.10 10.79
CA SER A 52 -5.71 6.81 10.86
C SER A 52 -7.19 7.08 10.90
N GLU A 53 -7.87 6.66 9.84
CA GLU A 53 -9.23 6.15 9.89
C GLU A 53 -9.45 5.50 11.27
N ILE A 54 -10.05 6.30 12.16
CA ILE A 54 -10.39 5.96 13.54
C ILE A 54 -11.10 4.63 13.43
N GLU A 55 -10.61 3.61 14.14
CA GLU A 55 -11.26 2.31 14.19
C GLU A 55 -12.75 2.57 14.40
N ARG A 56 -13.61 2.00 13.56
CA ARG A 56 -15.06 2.22 13.60
C ARG A 56 -15.68 1.06 14.38
N PRO A 57 -15.45 0.96 15.72
CA PRO A 57 -15.84 -0.22 16.49
C PRO A 57 -17.34 -0.47 16.41
N ALA A 58 -18.15 0.60 16.36
CA ALA A 58 -19.60 0.47 16.25
C ALA A 58 -19.99 -0.07 14.87
N MET A 59 -19.36 0.38 13.78
CA MET A 59 -19.55 -0.22 12.45
C MET A 59 -19.11 -1.69 12.40
N HIS A 60 -18.01 -2.05 13.07
CA HIS A 60 -17.56 -3.45 13.14
C HIS A 60 -18.57 -4.33 13.89
N ARG A 61 -19.05 -3.87 15.05
CA ARG A 61 -20.11 -4.54 15.82
C ARG A 61 -21.38 -4.70 14.99
N LEU A 62 -21.82 -3.63 14.32
CA LEU A 62 -22.99 -3.64 13.43
C LEU A 62 -22.87 -4.71 12.34
N ARG A 63 -21.72 -4.81 11.67
CA ARG A 63 -21.48 -5.85 10.65
C ARG A 63 -21.53 -7.26 11.22
N GLN A 64 -21.07 -7.46 12.46
CA GLN A 64 -21.13 -8.76 13.14
C GLN A 64 -22.57 -9.13 13.51
N ASP A 65 -23.36 -8.18 14.00
CA ASP A 65 -24.75 -8.40 14.39
C ASP A 65 -25.66 -8.65 13.17
N ILE A 66 -25.36 -8.01 12.03
CA ILE A 66 -25.96 -8.35 10.73
C ILE A 66 -25.64 -9.80 10.34
N ARG A 67 -24.38 -10.22 10.45
CA ARG A 67 -23.97 -11.61 10.12
C ARG A 67 -24.58 -12.65 11.05
N SER A 68 -24.88 -12.26 12.28
CA SER A 68 -25.57 -13.09 13.28
C SER A 68 -27.10 -13.10 13.07
N ASN A 69 -27.60 -12.46 12.00
CA ASN A 69 -29.02 -12.35 11.65
C ASN A 69 -29.89 -11.69 12.75
N LEU A 70 -29.26 -10.86 13.60
CA LEU A 70 -29.94 -10.17 14.70
C LEU A 70 -30.64 -8.90 14.23
N ILE A 71 -30.19 -8.30 13.13
CA ILE A 71 -30.62 -6.98 12.66
C ILE A 71 -31.52 -7.15 11.43
N GLY A 72 -32.64 -6.42 11.42
CA GLY A 72 -33.60 -6.40 10.32
C GLY A 72 -33.73 -5.03 9.66
N THR A 73 -33.53 -3.95 10.41
CA THR A 73 -33.59 -2.58 9.88
C THR A 73 -32.49 -1.71 10.48
N ILE A 74 -31.84 -0.89 9.65
CA ILE A 74 -30.83 0.08 10.04
C ILE A 74 -31.29 1.47 9.62
N ILE A 75 -31.39 2.38 10.58
CA ILE A 75 -31.70 3.79 10.36
C ILE A 75 -30.39 4.59 10.37
N VAL A 76 -30.18 5.38 9.32
CA VAL A 76 -28.97 6.20 9.14
C VAL A 76 -29.40 7.58 8.64
N TYR A 77 -28.61 8.61 8.94
CA TYR A 77 -28.94 9.95 8.43
C TYR A 77 -28.79 10.06 6.90
N LYS A 78 -27.62 9.69 6.37
CA LYS A 78 -27.22 9.77 4.95
C LYS A 78 -26.25 8.65 4.58
N ARG A 79 -26.05 8.39 3.28
CA ARG A 79 -25.15 7.32 2.78
C ARG A 79 -23.69 7.51 3.21
N ASP A 80 -23.20 8.75 3.23
CA ASP A 80 -21.83 9.13 3.61
C ASP A 80 -21.44 8.77 5.06
N ARG A 81 -22.44 8.52 5.93
CA ARG A 81 -22.22 8.00 7.29
C ARG A 81 -21.78 6.54 7.26
N LEU A 82 -22.32 5.73 6.34
CA LEU A 82 -21.99 4.30 6.22
C LEU A 82 -20.56 4.08 5.71
N ALA A 83 -20.12 4.81 4.70
CA ALA A 83 -18.74 4.79 4.21
C ALA A 83 -18.47 5.99 3.30
N ARG A 84 -17.19 6.38 3.19
CA ARG A 84 -16.73 7.42 2.25
C ARG A 84 -16.08 6.85 0.99
N ARG A 85 -15.58 5.61 1.02
CA ARG A 85 -15.06 4.88 -0.14
C ARG A 85 -16.15 4.03 -0.78
N ALA A 86 -16.20 3.98 -2.11
CA ALA A 86 -17.24 3.22 -2.79
C ALA A 86 -17.13 1.71 -2.51
N SER A 87 -15.90 1.18 -2.44
CA SER A 87 -15.65 -0.23 -2.11
C SER A 87 -16.24 -0.63 -0.76
N GLU A 88 -15.94 0.13 0.29
CA GLU A 88 -16.45 -0.12 1.65
C GLU A 88 -17.97 0.01 1.75
N TYR A 89 -18.56 0.96 1.01
CA TYR A 89 -20.00 1.12 0.92
C TYR A 89 -20.65 -0.10 0.26
N MET A 90 -20.12 -0.53 -0.89
CA MET A 90 -20.66 -1.67 -1.64
C MET A 90 -20.52 -2.99 -0.88
N GLU A 91 -19.44 -3.18 -0.12
CA GLU A 91 -19.30 -4.31 0.80
C GLU A 91 -20.43 -4.32 1.85
N PHE A 92 -20.72 -3.17 2.45
CA PHE A 92 -21.79 -3.04 3.43
C PHE A 92 -23.17 -3.27 2.80
N TYR A 93 -23.43 -2.70 1.63
CA TYR A 93 -24.68 -2.92 0.88
C TYR A 93 -24.88 -4.41 0.58
N ARG A 94 -23.87 -5.11 0.07
CA ARG A 94 -23.95 -6.55 -0.24
C ARG A 94 -24.14 -7.40 1.00
N LEU A 95 -23.53 -7.01 2.12
CA LEU A 95 -23.78 -7.64 3.41
C LEU A 95 -25.24 -7.49 3.82
N CYS A 96 -25.79 -6.28 3.78
CA CYS A 96 -27.20 -6.02 4.11
C CYS A 96 -28.14 -6.76 3.16
N ARG A 97 -27.85 -6.80 1.85
CA ARG A 97 -28.63 -7.57 0.85
C ARG A 97 -28.63 -9.07 1.16
N LYS A 98 -27.47 -9.65 1.51
CA LYS A 98 -27.33 -11.08 1.81
C LYS A 98 -28.18 -11.51 3.00
N PHE A 99 -28.31 -10.64 4.00
CA PHE A 99 -29.08 -10.90 5.23
C PHE A 99 -30.46 -10.21 5.23
N ASP A 100 -30.90 -9.70 4.08
CA ASP A 100 -32.20 -9.02 3.91
C ASP A 100 -32.45 -7.91 4.96
N VAL A 101 -31.44 -7.09 5.22
CA VAL A 101 -31.49 -5.99 6.19
C VAL A 101 -31.97 -4.72 5.49
N LYS A 102 -33.03 -4.08 5.95
CA LYS A 102 -33.52 -2.82 5.36
C LYS A 102 -32.66 -1.64 5.79
N ILE A 103 -32.21 -0.81 4.86
CA ILE A 103 -31.52 0.45 5.16
C ILE A 103 -32.50 1.62 4.94
N ILE A 104 -32.59 2.51 5.93
CA ILE A 104 -33.47 3.66 5.92
C ILE A 104 -32.64 4.92 6.13
N PHE A 105 -32.77 5.87 5.19
CA PHE A 105 -32.17 7.19 5.32
C PHE A 105 -33.18 8.19 5.88
N THR A 106 -32.79 8.97 6.89
CA THR A 106 -33.68 9.99 7.48
C THR A 106 -33.53 11.36 6.80
N SER A 107 -32.49 11.56 5.97
CA SER A 107 -32.36 12.77 5.18
C SER A 107 -33.34 12.77 4.01
N GLY A 108 -34.13 13.84 3.89
CA GLY A 108 -35.20 13.96 2.87
C GLY A 108 -34.73 14.02 1.41
N LYS A 109 -33.42 13.94 1.13
CA LYS A 109 -32.84 13.95 -0.22
C LYS A 109 -32.29 12.59 -0.67
N GLU A 110 -32.38 11.57 0.17
CA GLU A 110 -31.82 10.24 -0.11
C GLU A 110 -32.90 9.29 -0.64
N TYR A 111 -32.63 8.64 -1.77
CA TYR A 111 -33.52 7.62 -2.29
C TYR A 111 -33.44 6.33 -1.45
N PRO A 112 -34.54 5.57 -1.32
CA PRO A 112 -34.53 4.27 -0.65
C PRO A 112 -33.58 3.27 -1.31
N VAL A 113 -33.05 2.33 -0.52
CA VAL A 113 -32.21 1.24 -1.01
C VAL A 113 -33.07 0.12 -1.60
N PHE A 114 -32.70 -0.38 -2.77
CA PHE A 114 -33.38 -1.50 -3.43
C PHE A 114 -32.41 -2.69 -3.65
N TYR A 115 -32.87 -3.90 -3.34
CA TYR A 115 -32.13 -5.14 -3.57
C TYR A 115 -32.49 -5.78 -4.91
N SER A 116 -32.08 -5.11 -5.98
CA SER A 116 -32.18 -5.61 -7.35
C SER A 116 -30.88 -5.32 -8.12
N PRO A 117 -30.64 -5.96 -9.28
CA PRO A 117 -29.48 -5.61 -10.11
C PRO A 117 -29.43 -4.12 -10.48
N PHE A 118 -30.58 -3.51 -10.76
CA PHE A 118 -30.68 -2.07 -11.01
C PHE A 118 -30.44 -1.25 -9.74
N GLY A 119 -30.98 -1.69 -8.59
CA GLY A 119 -30.71 -1.05 -7.31
C GLY A 119 -29.23 -1.05 -6.94
N GLU A 120 -28.53 -2.17 -7.15
CA GLU A 120 -27.08 -2.26 -6.92
C GLU A 120 -26.30 -1.31 -7.82
N PHE A 121 -26.71 -1.14 -9.09
CA PHE A 121 -26.12 -0.16 -10.00
C PHE A 121 -26.33 1.29 -9.51
N ILE A 122 -27.53 1.64 -9.06
CA ILE A 122 -27.82 2.97 -8.50
C ILE A 122 -26.99 3.22 -7.23
N GLU A 123 -26.86 2.23 -6.35
CA GLU A 123 -26.03 2.33 -5.15
C GLU A 123 -24.55 2.51 -5.49
N LEU A 124 -24.05 1.86 -6.55
CA LEU A 124 -22.69 2.06 -7.04
C LEU A 124 -22.44 3.49 -7.54
N ILE A 125 -23.41 4.09 -8.25
CA ILE A 125 -23.32 5.49 -8.69
C ILE A 125 -23.25 6.43 -7.48
N TYR A 126 -24.13 6.25 -6.49
CA TYR A 126 -24.10 7.07 -5.27
C TYR A 126 -22.79 6.91 -4.50
N ALA A 127 -22.27 5.68 -4.41
CA ALA A 127 -20.99 5.39 -3.77
C ALA A 127 -19.84 6.14 -4.46
N GLY A 128 -19.82 6.16 -5.80
CA GLY A 128 -18.83 6.90 -6.59
C GLY A 128 -18.95 8.42 -6.44
N ILE A 129 -20.16 8.97 -6.30
CA ILE A 129 -20.37 10.40 -6.04
C ILE A 129 -19.79 10.79 -4.67
N ILE A 130 -20.07 9.99 -3.63
CA ILE A 130 -19.57 10.25 -2.27
C ILE A 130 -18.04 10.20 -2.22
N GLU A 131 -17.44 9.20 -2.88
CA GLU A 131 -15.99 9.06 -2.95
C GLU A 131 -15.36 10.24 -3.69
N ARG A 132 -15.93 10.64 -4.84
CA ARG A 132 -15.49 11.81 -5.58
C ARG A 132 -15.62 13.11 -4.78
N GLU A 133 -16.70 13.31 -4.03
CA GLU A 133 -16.83 14.49 -3.17
C GLU A 133 -15.72 14.54 -2.11
N ALA A 134 -15.38 13.39 -1.51
CA ALA A 134 -14.27 13.31 -0.55
C ALA A 134 -12.91 13.61 -1.21
N GLU A 135 -12.67 13.13 -2.43
CA GLU A 135 -11.46 13.42 -3.21
C GLU A 135 -11.38 14.91 -3.57
N VAL A 136 -12.48 15.51 -4.06
CA VAL A 136 -12.56 16.94 -4.40
C VAL A 136 -12.29 17.82 -3.16
N ILE A 137 -12.72 17.41 -1.97
CA ILE A 137 -12.38 18.14 -0.74
C ILE A 137 -10.87 18.08 -0.47
N VAL A 138 -10.24 16.92 -0.63
CA VAL A 138 -8.79 16.78 -0.48
C VAL A 138 -8.04 17.63 -1.51
N GLU A 139 -8.50 17.64 -2.76
CA GLU A 139 -7.96 18.50 -3.82
C GLU A 139 -8.09 19.98 -3.44
N ARG A 140 -9.28 20.45 -3.04
CA ARG A 140 -9.49 21.83 -2.60
C ARG A 140 -8.63 22.23 -1.41
N LEU A 141 -8.44 21.33 -0.43
CA LEU A 141 -7.54 21.58 0.70
C LEU A 141 -6.09 21.71 0.23
N ARG A 142 -5.64 20.92 -0.75
CA ARG A 142 -4.32 21.06 -1.36
C ARG A 142 -4.20 22.36 -2.14
N GLU A 143 -5.17 22.69 -2.99
CA GLU A 143 -5.21 23.96 -3.74
C GLU A 143 -5.17 25.16 -2.80
N THR A 144 -5.91 25.10 -1.69
CA THR A 144 -5.89 26.11 -0.63
C THR A 144 -4.51 26.20 0.01
N GLN A 145 -3.84 25.08 0.28
CA GLN A 145 -2.48 25.07 0.81
C GLN A 145 -1.45 25.64 -0.18
N ILE A 146 -1.54 25.29 -1.46
CA ILE A 146 -0.68 25.82 -2.52
C ILE A 146 -0.91 27.33 -2.66
N THR A 147 -2.16 27.76 -2.71
CA THR A 147 -2.54 29.18 -2.78
C THR A 147 -2.02 29.95 -1.57
N ASN A 148 -2.19 29.41 -0.36
CA ASN A 148 -1.66 29.99 0.86
C ASN A 148 -0.13 30.08 0.81
N PHE A 149 0.56 29.04 0.34
CA PHE A 149 2.01 29.02 0.19
C PHE A 149 2.50 30.11 -0.77
N VAL A 150 1.91 30.17 -1.98
CA VAL A 150 2.21 31.19 -3.01
C VAL A 150 1.95 32.59 -2.47
N ASN A 151 0.86 32.78 -1.72
CA ASN A 151 0.52 34.05 -1.07
C ASN A 151 1.34 34.35 0.19
N LYS A 152 2.43 33.63 0.44
CA LYS A 152 3.31 33.79 1.60
C LYS A 152 2.61 33.66 2.95
N LYS A 153 1.52 32.89 3.03
CA LYS A 153 0.94 32.45 4.32
C LYS A 153 1.69 31.24 4.86
N THR A 154 1.62 31.03 6.17
CA THR A 154 2.22 29.87 6.83
C THR A 154 1.43 28.60 6.51
N VAL A 155 2.12 27.57 6.04
CA VAL A 155 1.51 26.28 5.67
C VAL A 155 2.22 25.16 6.43
N GLY A 156 1.51 24.52 7.36
CA GLY A 156 2.05 23.43 8.18
C GLY A 156 3.03 23.91 9.26
N ASN A 157 3.86 22.98 9.76
CA ASN A 157 4.80 23.25 10.84
C ASN A 157 6.01 24.04 10.33
N LEU A 158 6.42 25.06 11.08
CA LEU A 158 7.63 25.83 10.81
C LEU A 158 8.90 25.09 11.27
N PRO A 159 10.05 25.32 10.60
CA PRO A 159 11.36 24.78 11.01
C PRO A 159 11.79 25.30 12.39
N TYR A 160 12.81 24.66 12.98
CA TYR A 160 13.33 25.03 14.29
C TYR A 160 13.74 26.52 14.33
N GLY A 161 13.40 27.19 15.42
CA GLY A 161 13.70 28.59 15.65
C GLY A 161 12.80 29.59 14.94
N LEU A 162 11.86 29.14 14.09
CA LEU A 162 10.89 30.02 13.41
C LEU A 162 9.50 29.88 14.04
N VAL A 163 8.87 31.02 14.28
CA VAL A 163 7.52 31.16 14.83
C VAL A 163 6.66 32.02 13.91
N ALA A 164 5.36 31.74 13.89
CA ALA A 164 4.39 32.59 13.21
C ALA A 164 3.88 33.62 14.24
N ILE A 165 3.98 34.89 13.90
CA ILE A 165 3.42 35.99 14.70
C ILE A 165 2.22 36.53 13.92
N GLU A 166 1.16 36.92 14.63
CA GLU A 166 0.02 37.61 14.00
C GLU A 166 0.49 38.93 13.38
N GLY A 167 0.46 39.01 12.05
CA GLY A 167 0.85 40.20 11.31
C GLY A 167 -0.31 41.15 11.05
N LYS A 168 -0.02 42.32 10.49
CA LYS A 168 -1.05 43.27 10.03
C LYS A 168 -1.83 42.67 8.85
N GLN A 169 -3.15 42.85 8.83
CA GLN A 169 -4.07 42.38 7.78
C GLN A 169 -4.14 40.84 7.62
N ASP A 170 -4.21 40.09 8.73
CA ASP A 170 -4.57 38.65 8.72
C ASP A 170 -3.58 37.74 7.96
N LYS A 171 -2.33 38.21 7.85
CA LYS A 171 -1.20 37.47 7.27
C LYS A 171 -0.19 37.17 8.38
N PRO A 172 -0.06 35.91 8.82
CA PRO A 172 0.95 35.56 9.81
C PRO A 172 2.35 35.80 9.23
N GLU A 173 3.14 36.60 9.93
CA GLU A 173 4.54 36.85 9.57
C GLU A 173 5.42 35.78 10.23
N ILE A 174 6.43 35.30 9.51
CA ILE A 174 7.36 34.30 10.03
C ILE A 174 8.59 35.03 10.57
N HIS A 175 8.87 34.83 11.85
CA HIS A 175 10.00 35.45 12.54
C HIS A 175 10.79 34.41 13.31
N PHE A 176 12.05 34.72 13.63
CA PHE A 176 12.83 33.89 14.54
C PHE A 176 12.41 34.13 15.99
N GLN A 177 12.39 33.06 16.78
CA GLN A 177 12.01 33.09 18.20
C GLN A 177 12.93 33.99 19.04
N SER A 178 14.23 34.00 18.74
CA SER A 178 15.23 34.88 19.37
C SER A 178 16.48 35.00 18.50
N ASP A 179 17.29 36.03 18.74
CA ASP A 179 18.59 36.16 18.08
C ASP A 179 19.59 35.07 18.50
N GLU A 180 19.46 34.56 19.74
CA GLU A 180 20.27 33.44 20.22
C GLU A 180 20.06 32.16 19.39
N VAL A 181 18.82 31.87 19.01
CA VAL A 181 18.51 30.72 18.16
C VAL A 181 19.02 30.93 16.72
N LYS A 182 19.07 32.18 16.22
CA LYS A 182 19.70 32.47 14.93
C LYS A 182 21.19 32.13 14.95
N GLU A 183 21.90 32.54 16.01
CA GLU A 183 23.32 32.26 16.17
C GLU A 183 23.59 30.77 16.41
N GLU A 184 22.70 30.07 17.13
CA GLU A 184 22.73 28.60 17.25
C GLU A 184 22.67 27.92 15.88
N ILE A 185 21.69 28.30 15.04
CA ILE A 185 21.55 27.71 13.70
C ILE A 185 22.78 28.02 12.84
N LYS A 186 23.29 29.26 12.85
CA LYS A 186 24.53 29.61 12.14
C LYS A 186 25.72 28.78 12.62
N GLY A 187 25.84 28.58 13.93
CA GLY A 187 26.85 27.73 14.56
C GLY A 187 26.76 26.27 14.09
N ILE A 188 25.55 25.71 14.00
CA ILE A 188 25.33 24.36 13.49
C ILE A 188 25.77 24.23 12.02
N TYR A 189 25.48 25.23 11.18
CA TYR A 189 25.89 25.24 9.77
C TYR A 189 27.42 25.36 9.61
N SER A 190 28.07 26.26 10.35
CA SER A 190 29.53 26.43 10.30
C SER A 190 30.26 25.20 10.86
N ASP A 191 29.79 24.67 11.99
CA ASP A 191 30.29 23.42 12.56
C ASP A 191 30.16 22.27 11.56
N PHE A 192 29.04 22.16 10.85
CA PHE A 192 28.84 21.10 9.85
C PHE A 192 29.79 21.23 8.65
N LEU A 193 29.97 22.43 8.11
CA LEU A 193 30.89 22.66 7.00
C LEU A 193 32.35 22.39 7.40
N GLN A 194 32.75 22.80 8.61
CA GLN A 194 34.07 22.50 9.13
C GLN A 194 34.24 21.00 9.39
N TRP A 195 33.25 20.37 10.03
CA TRP A 195 33.24 18.95 10.36
C TRP A 195 33.30 18.07 9.11
N SER A 196 32.50 18.40 8.08
CA SER A 196 32.46 17.66 6.81
C SER A 196 33.73 17.82 5.98
N THR A 197 34.46 18.93 6.13
CA THR A 197 35.76 19.16 5.43
C THR A 197 36.93 18.50 6.17
N THR A 198 36.88 18.44 7.50
CA THR A 198 38.03 18.03 8.33
C THR A 198 38.10 16.51 8.55
N ARG A 199 37.01 15.76 8.35
CA ARG A 199 36.98 14.32 8.64
C ARG A 199 36.37 13.50 7.51
N GLY A 200 36.98 12.34 7.24
CA GLY A 200 36.56 11.34 6.25
C GLY A 200 35.25 10.60 6.60
N GLU A 201 35.19 9.29 6.36
CA GLU A 201 34.00 8.39 6.42
C GLU A 201 33.33 8.22 7.82
N GLN A 202 33.11 9.28 8.59
CA GLN A 202 32.39 9.22 9.87
C GLN A 202 30.87 9.21 9.66
N LYS A 203 30.15 8.43 10.48
CA LYS A 203 28.67 8.42 10.47
C LYS A 203 28.10 9.76 10.96
N PHE A 204 26.99 10.21 10.38
CA PHE A 204 26.30 11.45 10.78
C PHE A 204 25.90 11.46 12.28
N SER A 205 25.73 10.28 12.90
CA SER A 205 25.50 10.17 14.35
C SER A 205 26.59 10.81 15.21
N ALA A 206 27.84 10.84 14.75
CA ALA A 206 28.94 11.51 15.46
C ALA A 206 28.77 13.04 15.46
N PHE A 207 28.25 13.60 14.37
CA PHE A 207 27.89 15.02 14.30
C PHE A 207 26.70 15.33 15.22
N VAL A 208 25.68 14.48 15.25
CA VAL A 208 24.53 14.63 16.17
C VAL A 208 24.99 14.66 17.63
N GLN A 209 25.95 13.82 18.02
CA GLN A 209 26.50 13.83 19.38
C GLN A 209 27.25 15.13 19.68
N LEU A 210 28.14 15.57 18.78
CA LEU A 210 28.87 16.83 18.91
C LEU A 210 27.93 18.03 19.08
N GLN A 211 26.84 18.06 18.32
CA GLN A 211 25.86 19.14 18.40
C GLN A 211 25.06 19.09 19.70
N ASN A 212 24.72 17.91 20.22
CA ASN A 212 24.11 17.81 21.55
C ASN A 212 25.04 18.27 22.69
N GLU A 213 26.36 18.20 22.51
CA GLU A 213 27.35 18.67 23.48
C GLU A 213 27.61 20.18 23.38
N ARG A 214 27.57 20.75 22.17
CA ARG A 214 27.87 22.18 21.92
C ARG A 214 26.64 23.10 21.91
N HIS A 215 25.54 22.61 21.36
CA HIS A 215 24.30 23.36 21.11
C HIS A 215 23.09 22.50 21.53
N PRO A 216 22.85 22.29 22.84
CA PRO A 216 21.72 21.49 23.30
C PRO A 216 20.42 22.15 22.84
N ARG A 217 19.56 21.36 22.19
CA ARG A 217 18.33 21.83 21.57
C ARG A 217 17.44 22.51 22.60
N ARG A 218 16.95 23.71 22.28
CA ARG A 218 16.00 24.42 23.13
C ARG A 218 14.57 23.91 22.91
N GLU A 219 13.79 23.94 23.99
CA GLU A 219 12.37 23.62 23.93
C GLU A 219 11.64 24.71 23.12
N ARG A 220 10.64 24.29 22.35
CA ARG A 220 9.78 25.24 21.63
C ARG A 220 9.03 26.03 22.70
N LEU A 221 9.08 27.36 22.66
CA LEU A 221 8.11 28.17 23.43
C LEU A 221 6.76 27.90 22.77
N GLU A 222 6.02 26.93 23.31
CA GLU A 222 4.61 26.79 23.00
C GLU A 222 3.92 28.00 23.60
N SER A 223 3.16 28.72 22.77
CA SER A 223 2.20 29.72 23.23
C SER A 223 1.37 29.10 24.36
N GLU A 224 1.32 29.78 25.50
CA GLU A 224 0.42 29.48 26.61
C GLU A 224 -0.98 29.20 26.03
N GLU A 225 -1.47 27.94 26.08
CA GLU A 225 -2.91 27.53 26.09
C GLU A 225 -3.22 26.07 25.65
N GLU A 226 -2.29 25.20 25.25
CA GLU A 226 -2.61 23.76 25.12
C GLU A 226 -2.28 23.00 26.42
N GLU A 227 -3.18 23.11 27.41
CA GLU A 227 -3.26 22.16 28.54
C GLU A 227 -3.55 20.77 27.97
N ILE A 228 -2.49 19.98 27.77
CA ILE A 228 -2.61 18.55 27.48
C ILE A 228 -2.88 17.86 28.81
N GLU A 229 -4.11 17.38 29.01
CA GLU A 229 -4.48 16.49 30.11
C GLU A 229 -3.58 15.23 30.07
N TYR A 230 -2.83 15.01 31.16
CA TYR A 230 -1.89 13.91 31.30
C TYR A 230 -2.59 12.66 31.86
N ASP A 231 -2.50 11.54 31.13
CA ASP A 231 -2.74 10.21 31.73
C ASP A 231 -1.55 9.84 32.64
N GLU A 232 -1.86 9.53 33.90
CA GLU A 232 -0.92 9.16 34.96
C GLU A 232 -0.09 7.92 34.59
N GLY A 233 1.21 8.11 34.31
CA GLY A 233 2.06 6.96 34.00
C GLY A 233 3.48 7.28 33.54
N GLY A 234 4.28 7.87 34.44
CA GLY A 234 5.74 7.90 34.31
C GLY A 234 6.29 9.23 33.82
N ALA A 235 6.84 10.01 34.74
CA ALA A 235 7.67 11.17 34.43
C ALA A 235 8.81 10.75 33.49
N LYS A 236 8.78 11.24 32.25
CA LYS A 236 9.91 11.15 31.33
C LYS A 236 10.75 12.41 31.47
N GLU A 237 12.05 12.24 31.62
CA GLU A 237 13.07 13.29 31.69
C GLU A 237 12.97 14.30 30.52
N PRO A 238 13.47 15.54 30.68
CA PRO A 238 13.26 16.64 29.73
C PRO A 238 13.91 16.34 28.39
N ASN A 239 13.09 16.23 27.34
CA ASN A 239 13.43 15.47 26.14
C ASN A 239 13.88 16.37 24.96
N ALA A 240 14.72 17.37 25.20
CA ALA A 240 15.19 18.29 24.16
C ALA A 240 16.62 17.95 23.70
N ARG A 241 16.77 16.83 22.97
CA ARG A 241 18.02 16.47 22.26
C ARG A 241 17.82 16.55 20.76
N TRP A 242 18.89 16.88 20.04
CA TRP A 242 18.95 16.73 18.60
C TRP A 242 18.90 15.25 18.22
N THR A 243 17.96 14.92 17.34
CA THR A 243 17.89 13.61 16.68
C THR A 243 18.51 13.71 15.29
N ASP A 244 18.94 12.57 14.73
CA ASP A 244 19.42 12.47 13.34
C ASP A 244 18.41 13.10 12.35
N THR A 245 17.13 12.76 12.49
CA THR A 245 16.04 13.30 11.65
C THR A 245 15.90 14.82 11.77
N ASN A 246 15.97 15.38 12.99
CA ASN A 246 15.79 16.81 13.19
C ASN A 246 16.97 17.63 12.67
N LEU A 247 18.21 17.18 12.90
CA LEU A 247 19.40 17.89 12.39
C LEU A 247 19.49 17.82 10.87
N ARG A 248 19.17 16.67 10.27
CA ARG A 248 19.06 16.56 8.80
C ARG A 248 18.02 17.54 8.27
N GLY A 249 16.83 17.52 8.85
CA GLY A 249 15.73 18.41 8.45
C GLY A 249 16.06 19.90 8.62
N LEU A 250 16.90 20.26 9.60
CA LEU A 250 17.41 21.62 9.80
C LEU A 250 18.40 22.01 8.69
N LEU A 251 19.45 21.22 8.49
CA LEU A 251 20.52 21.51 7.52
C LEU A 251 20.03 21.56 6.07
N THR A 252 19.04 20.73 5.72
CA THR A 252 18.48 20.68 4.36
C THR A 252 17.36 21.70 4.11
N ASN A 253 16.96 22.49 5.11
CA ASN A 253 15.81 23.38 4.96
C ASN A 253 16.20 24.65 4.18
N SER A 254 15.57 24.90 3.03
CA SER A 254 15.85 26.07 2.21
C SER A 254 15.37 27.39 2.82
N LEU A 255 14.51 27.34 3.84
CA LEU A 255 13.93 28.55 4.44
C LEU A 255 15.01 29.42 5.12
N TYR A 256 16.09 28.80 5.63
CA TYR A 256 17.21 29.52 6.26
C TYR A 256 18.09 30.29 5.28
N MET A 257 18.00 30.03 3.97
CA MET A 257 18.58 30.88 2.92
C MET A 257 17.57 31.88 2.33
N GLY A 258 16.40 32.00 2.96
CA GLY A 258 15.33 32.90 2.54
C GLY A 258 14.50 32.39 1.36
N LYS A 259 14.54 31.09 1.05
CA LYS A 259 13.71 30.49 -0.01
C LYS A 259 12.83 29.39 0.55
N HIS A 260 11.52 29.56 0.53
CA HIS A 260 10.62 28.49 0.95
C HIS A 260 10.34 27.59 -0.26
N ARG A 261 10.78 26.33 -0.20
CA ARG A 261 10.51 25.32 -1.23
C ARG A 261 9.59 24.24 -0.69
N LYS A 262 8.56 23.90 -1.45
CA LYS A 262 7.71 22.74 -1.19
C LYS A 262 7.29 22.09 -2.49
N THR A 263 7.17 20.77 -2.46
CA THR A 263 6.78 19.96 -3.60
C THR A 263 5.37 19.41 -3.37
N TRP A 264 4.49 19.60 -4.35
CA TRP A 264 3.17 18.98 -4.43
C TRP A 264 3.06 18.32 -5.80
N GLU A 265 2.67 17.04 -5.87
CA GLU A 265 2.43 16.30 -7.13
C GLU A 265 3.56 16.46 -8.15
N ASP A 266 4.80 16.26 -7.68
CA ASP A 266 6.04 16.37 -8.45
C ASP A 266 6.35 17.78 -9.01
N GLN A 267 5.51 18.78 -8.72
CA GLN A 267 5.76 20.18 -9.00
C GLN A 267 6.36 20.88 -7.77
N MET A 268 7.51 21.52 -7.98
CA MET A 268 8.16 22.34 -6.95
C MET A 268 7.65 23.78 -7.02
N TYR A 269 7.20 24.29 -5.89
CA TYR A 269 6.85 25.70 -5.70
C TYR A 269 7.94 26.35 -4.85
N GLU A 270 8.42 27.51 -5.30
CA GLU A 270 9.43 28.32 -4.62
C GLU A 270 8.86 29.72 -4.35
N VAL A 271 9.06 30.21 -3.14
CA VAL A 271 8.63 31.55 -2.70
C VAL A 271 9.78 32.21 -1.95
N ASP A 272 10.12 33.44 -2.36
CA ASP A 272 11.14 34.23 -1.70
C ASP A 272 10.64 34.80 -0.36
N ARG A 273 11.44 34.56 0.68
CA ARG A 273 11.27 34.98 2.07
C ARG A 273 12.59 35.51 2.66
N PRO A 274 13.11 36.64 2.16
CA PRO A 274 14.37 37.20 2.64
C PRO A 274 14.35 37.46 4.16
N GLU A 275 13.19 37.67 4.77
CA GLU A 275 13.02 37.82 6.22
C GLU A 275 13.48 36.60 7.04
N CYS A 276 13.48 35.41 6.43
CA CYS A 276 13.93 34.16 7.07
C CYS A 276 15.41 33.83 6.78
N ALA A 277 16.12 34.64 5.99
CA ALA A 277 17.48 34.37 5.59
C ALA A 277 18.48 34.63 6.74
N ILE A 278 19.16 33.58 7.17
CA ILE A 278 20.26 33.64 8.15
C ILE A 278 21.56 33.01 7.62
N ILE A 279 21.46 32.14 6.62
CA ILE A 279 22.58 31.50 5.92
C ILE A 279 22.59 32.01 4.47
N SER A 280 23.78 32.25 3.91
CA SER A 280 23.87 32.64 2.49
C SER A 280 23.48 31.47 1.57
N PRO A 281 22.96 31.73 0.36
CA PRO A 281 22.65 30.68 -0.61
C PRO A 281 23.86 29.77 -0.90
N GLU A 282 25.07 30.33 -0.91
CA GLU A 282 26.32 29.60 -1.16
C GLU A 282 26.66 28.65 -0.01
N ALA A 283 26.54 29.12 1.24
CA ALA A 283 26.78 28.30 2.43
C ALA A 283 25.73 27.18 2.56
N TRP A 284 24.48 27.45 2.18
CA TRP A 284 23.44 26.43 2.15
C TRP A 284 23.66 25.37 1.06
N GLU A 285 24.06 25.79 -0.14
CA GLU A 285 24.36 24.87 -1.24
C GLU A 285 25.57 23.99 -0.91
N ALA A 286 26.64 24.58 -0.36
CA ALA A 286 27.81 23.84 0.13
C ALA A 286 27.42 22.81 1.20
N THR A 287 26.55 23.20 2.14
CA THR A 287 26.03 22.30 3.19
C THR A 287 25.26 21.15 2.57
N ASN A 288 24.37 21.41 1.61
CA ASN A 288 23.60 20.33 0.97
C ASN A 288 24.47 19.41 0.13
N GLN A 289 25.48 19.94 -0.55
CA GLN A 289 26.46 19.13 -1.28
C GLN A 289 27.22 18.21 -0.33
N ALA A 290 27.66 18.73 0.82
CA ALA A 290 28.28 17.93 1.88
C ALA A 290 27.30 16.96 2.55
N MET A 291 25.99 17.23 2.53
CA MET A 291 24.95 16.34 3.03
C MET A 291 24.60 15.18 2.09
N LYS A 292 24.84 15.30 0.78
CA LYS A 292 24.48 14.26 -0.22
C LYS A 292 24.95 12.84 0.15
N PRO A 293 26.20 12.61 0.56
CA PRO A 293 26.66 11.28 0.97
C PRO A 293 25.89 10.73 2.17
N PHE A 294 25.51 11.59 3.11
CA PHE A 294 24.75 11.19 4.30
C PHE A 294 23.28 10.95 4.03
N LEU A 295 22.69 11.63 3.03
CA LEU A 295 21.32 11.40 2.58
C LEU A 295 21.20 10.15 1.70
N ALA A 296 22.29 9.80 0.99
CA ALA A 296 22.38 8.61 0.14
C ALA A 296 22.51 7.30 0.95
N VAL A 297 22.87 7.35 2.24
CA VAL A 297 22.73 6.22 3.14
C VAL A 297 21.26 6.07 3.54
N GLN A 298 20.43 5.69 2.57
CA GLN A 298 19.38 4.76 2.94
C GLN A 298 20.12 3.53 3.47
N HIS A 299 19.77 3.09 4.67
CA HIS A 299 20.05 1.70 4.98
C HIS A 299 19.38 0.90 3.85
N GLU A 300 20.18 0.40 2.91
CA GLU A 300 19.90 -0.88 2.29
C GLU A 300 19.96 -1.91 3.43
N THR A 301 18.99 -1.86 4.34
CA THR A 301 18.50 -3.08 4.95
C THR A 301 18.13 -3.91 3.74
N LYS A 302 18.98 -4.88 3.38
CA LYS A 302 18.59 -5.98 2.48
C LYS A 302 17.20 -6.38 2.95
N LYS A 303 16.16 -5.92 2.24
CA LYS A 303 14.78 -6.22 2.60
C LYS A 303 14.71 -7.73 2.53
N ARG A 304 14.40 -8.38 3.65
CA ARG A 304 14.14 -9.80 3.61
C ARG A 304 13.03 -10.03 2.59
N GLU A 305 13.30 -10.88 1.61
CA GLU A 305 12.28 -11.30 0.67
C GLU A 305 11.35 -12.29 1.38
N PHE A 306 10.11 -11.87 1.64
CA PHE A 306 9.10 -12.71 2.26
C PHE A 306 8.52 -13.67 1.22
N VAL A 307 8.93 -14.93 1.28
CA VAL A 307 8.68 -15.92 0.22
C VAL A 307 7.21 -16.33 0.15
N LEU A 308 6.49 -16.28 1.28
CA LEU A 308 5.10 -16.73 1.40
C LEU A 308 4.07 -15.61 1.18
N GLU A 309 4.51 -14.39 0.91
CA GLU A 309 3.62 -13.26 0.68
C GLU A 309 2.70 -13.53 -0.53
N GLY A 310 1.39 -13.45 -0.33
CA GLY A 310 0.37 -13.84 -1.32
C GLY A 310 -0.12 -15.30 -1.22
N LEU A 311 0.57 -16.18 -0.49
CA LEU A 311 0.14 -17.56 -0.22
C LEU A 311 -0.37 -17.76 1.22
N ILE A 312 0.16 -16.96 2.16
CA ILE A 312 -0.19 -17.05 3.57
C ILE A 312 -1.48 -16.27 3.88
N VAL A 313 -2.44 -16.95 4.50
CA VAL A 313 -3.78 -16.45 4.81
C VAL A 313 -4.08 -16.69 6.28
N CYS A 314 -4.75 -15.73 6.91
CA CYS A 314 -5.14 -15.87 8.30
C CYS A 314 -6.37 -16.78 8.42
N GLU A 315 -6.33 -17.73 9.34
CA GLU A 315 -7.46 -18.65 9.55
C GLU A 315 -8.73 -17.91 10.00
N PHE A 316 -8.58 -16.84 10.80
CA PHE A 316 -9.71 -16.09 11.35
C PHE A 316 -10.21 -14.98 10.43
N CYS A 317 -9.30 -14.13 9.94
CA CYS A 317 -9.65 -12.95 9.15
C CYS A 317 -9.83 -13.29 7.66
N LYS A 318 -9.33 -14.46 7.20
CA LYS A 318 -9.24 -14.87 5.78
C LYS A 318 -8.55 -13.85 4.85
N HIS A 319 -7.88 -12.85 5.44
CA HIS A 319 -7.06 -11.90 4.70
C HIS A 319 -5.64 -12.46 4.54
N PRO A 320 -4.95 -12.14 3.44
CA PRO A 320 -3.55 -12.47 3.25
C PRO A 320 -2.68 -11.73 4.28
N LEU A 321 -1.69 -12.40 4.86
CA LEU A 321 -0.74 -11.76 5.76
C LEU A 321 0.34 -11.03 4.96
N VAL A 322 0.86 -9.95 5.54
CA VAL A 322 1.91 -9.11 4.96
C VAL A 322 3.21 -9.32 5.73
N GLY A 323 4.32 -9.45 5.00
CA GLY A 323 5.65 -9.54 5.58
C GLY A 323 6.11 -8.19 6.14
N ARG A 324 6.56 -8.15 7.40
CA ARG A 324 7.18 -6.96 7.99
C ARG A 324 8.38 -7.33 8.83
N THR A 325 9.41 -6.50 8.76
CA THR A 325 10.55 -6.54 9.67
C THR A 325 10.30 -5.54 10.79
N SER A 326 10.17 -6.05 12.01
CA SER A 326 10.10 -5.23 13.23
C SER A 326 11.44 -5.27 13.96
N TRP A 327 11.76 -4.26 14.75
CA TRP A 327 13.01 -4.20 15.50
C TRP A 327 12.72 -4.31 16.99
N ARG A 328 13.40 -5.23 17.69
CA ARG A 328 13.31 -5.35 19.14
C ARG A 328 14.71 -5.58 19.71
N LYS A 329 15.15 -4.72 20.65
CA LYS A 329 16.49 -4.78 21.27
C LYS A 329 17.65 -4.91 20.25
N GLN A 330 17.59 -4.15 19.15
CA GLN A 330 18.57 -4.17 18.05
C GLN A 330 18.64 -5.45 17.19
N GLU A 331 17.73 -6.42 17.39
CA GLU A 331 17.59 -7.57 16.52
C GLU A 331 16.39 -7.42 15.57
N PRO A 332 16.54 -7.73 14.27
CA PRO A 332 15.42 -7.76 13.33
C PRO A 332 14.54 -8.99 13.61
N MET A 333 13.28 -8.75 13.93
CA MET A 333 12.23 -9.77 13.99
C MET A 333 11.37 -9.70 12.73
N ASP A 334 11.65 -10.61 11.81
CA ASP A 334 10.85 -10.81 10.60
C ASP A 334 9.63 -11.68 10.88
N GLY A 335 8.47 -11.19 10.50
CA GLY A 335 7.21 -11.91 10.68
C GLY A 335 6.18 -11.61 9.61
N TYR A 336 5.17 -12.48 9.55
CA TYR A 336 3.95 -12.26 8.78
C TYR A 336 2.84 -11.78 9.71
N TYR A 337 2.12 -10.73 9.32
CA TYR A 337 1.10 -10.05 10.15
C TYR A 337 -0.24 -9.96 9.38
N CYS A 338 -1.39 -10.27 10.02
CA CYS A 338 -2.70 -9.97 9.38
C CYS A 338 -2.86 -8.43 9.32
N PRO A 339 -3.20 -7.85 8.16
CA PRO A 339 -3.36 -6.40 7.98
C PRO A 339 -4.61 -5.85 8.69
N THR A 340 -5.56 -6.72 9.05
CA THR A 340 -6.74 -6.34 9.83
C THR A 340 -6.32 -5.91 11.24
N LYS A 341 -6.55 -4.64 11.58
CA LYS A 341 -6.14 -4.04 12.87
C LYS A 341 -6.63 -4.82 14.10
N THR A 342 -7.80 -5.45 14.02
CA THR A 342 -8.43 -6.23 15.10
C THR A 342 -7.95 -7.68 15.18
N CYS A 343 -7.08 -8.13 14.27
CA CYS A 343 -6.63 -9.52 14.22
C CYS A 343 -5.23 -9.68 14.86
N PRO A 344 -5.08 -10.50 15.92
CA PRO A 344 -3.82 -10.64 16.64
C PRO A 344 -2.83 -11.63 15.98
N VAL A 345 -3.12 -12.13 14.78
CA VAL A 345 -2.30 -13.16 14.13
C VAL A 345 -0.95 -12.60 13.68
N ARG A 346 0.12 -13.19 14.23
CA ARG A 346 1.51 -12.86 13.94
C ARG A 346 2.34 -14.13 14.03
N ILE A 347 3.08 -14.45 12.98
CA ILE A 347 3.97 -15.62 12.97
C ILE A 347 5.38 -15.22 12.53
N SER A 348 6.39 -15.86 13.12
CA SER A 348 7.78 -15.66 12.71
C SER A 348 8.00 -16.18 11.29
N ALA A 349 8.60 -15.37 10.42
CA ALA A 349 8.82 -15.73 9.03
C ALA A 349 9.74 -16.96 8.90
N THR A 350 10.88 -16.97 9.61
CA THR A 350 11.85 -18.08 9.53
C THR A 350 11.25 -19.41 9.97
N LYS A 351 10.59 -19.44 11.12
CA LYS A 351 9.99 -20.68 11.66
C LYS A 351 8.84 -21.20 10.80
N CYS A 352 8.05 -20.28 10.24
CA CYS A 352 6.94 -20.65 9.36
C CYS A 352 7.47 -21.25 8.05
N GLU A 353 8.42 -20.58 7.41
CA GLU A 353 9.03 -20.98 6.14
C GLU A 353 9.74 -22.34 6.24
N GLU A 354 10.53 -22.58 7.29
CA GLU A 354 11.21 -23.87 7.50
C GLU A 354 10.22 -25.03 7.65
N LYS A 355 9.15 -24.83 8.41
CA LYS A 355 8.14 -25.87 8.63
C LYS A 355 7.38 -26.21 7.34
N ILE A 356 7.05 -25.20 6.54
CA ILE A 356 6.36 -25.41 5.25
C ILE A 356 7.26 -26.17 4.28
N ASP A 357 8.54 -25.83 4.20
CA ASP A 357 9.48 -26.55 3.33
C ASP A 357 9.54 -28.04 3.68
N GLU A 358 9.59 -28.38 4.98
CA GLU A 358 9.61 -29.77 5.44
C GLU A 358 8.32 -30.52 5.06
N GLU A 359 7.15 -29.89 5.27
CA GLU A 359 5.85 -30.48 4.91
C GLU A 359 5.68 -30.64 3.39
N VAL A 360 6.08 -29.65 2.59
CA VAL A 360 6.04 -29.69 1.12
C VAL A 360 6.91 -30.83 0.58
N VAL A 361 8.13 -30.94 1.09
CA VAL A 361 9.07 -31.99 0.71
C VAL A 361 8.55 -33.37 1.12
N GLY A 362 7.92 -33.48 2.29
CA GLY A 362 7.24 -34.69 2.75
C GLY A 362 6.12 -35.11 1.79
N PHE A 363 5.22 -34.18 1.48
CA PHE A 363 4.11 -34.40 0.56
C PHE A 363 4.57 -34.84 -0.84
N LEU A 364 5.53 -34.12 -1.44
CA LEU A 364 6.08 -34.46 -2.75
C LEU A 364 6.76 -35.84 -2.77
N SER A 365 7.41 -36.23 -1.67
CA SER A 365 8.04 -37.54 -1.55
C SER A 365 7.02 -38.68 -1.56
N ILE A 366 5.84 -38.46 -0.99
CA ILE A 366 4.73 -39.44 -1.01
C ILE A 366 4.07 -39.43 -2.41
N LEU A 367 3.73 -38.24 -2.91
CA LEU A 367 3.06 -38.06 -4.20
C LEU A 367 3.86 -38.66 -5.38
N LEU A 368 5.18 -38.45 -5.42
CA LEU A 368 6.03 -38.98 -6.49
C LEU A 368 6.28 -40.49 -6.38
N LYS A 369 6.17 -41.06 -5.17
CA LYS A 369 6.23 -42.53 -4.98
C LYS A 369 4.97 -43.21 -5.48
N GLU A 370 3.80 -42.64 -5.19
CA GLU A 370 2.51 -43.27 -5.49
C GLU A 370 1.99 -42.93 -6.89
N ASN A 371 2.11 -41.66 -7.32
CA ASN A 371 1.43 -41.13 -8.53
C ASN A 371 2.39 -40.49 -9.55
N GLY A 372 3.71 -40.60 -9.37
CA GLY A 372 4.70 -39.90 -10.19
C GLY A 372 4.62 -40.17 -11.70
N ASP A 373 4.24 -41.39 -12.10
CA ASP A 373 4.07 -41.75 -13.51
C ASP A 373 2.85 -41.11 -14.18
N ALA A 374 1.74 -40.99 -13.45
CA ALA A 374 0.54 -40.32 -13.93
C ALA A 374 0.77 -38.81 -14.05
N LEU A 375 1.34 -38.19 -13.00
CA LEU A 375 1.63 -36.76 -12.98
C LEU A 375 2.60 -36.35 -14.10
N TYR A 376 3.67 -37.13 -14.29
CA TYR A 376 4.63 -36.84 -15.37
C TYR A 376 3.99 -36.93 -16.75
N ARG A 377 3.14 -37.95 -17.00
CA ARG A 377 2.46 -38.09 -18.29
C ARG A 377 1.53 -36.92 -18.58
N GLU A 378 0.82 -36.42 -17.56
CA GLU A 378 -0.08 -35.28 -17.69
C GLU A 378 0.67 -33.97 -17.92
N VAL A 379 1.71 -33.66 -17.11
CA VAL A 379 2.54 -32.45 -17.30
C VAL A 379 3.17 -32.43 -18.69
N MET A 380 3.72 -33.57 -19.13
CA MET A 380 4.29 -33.66 -20.48
C MET A 380 3.22 -33.56 -21.58
N ALA A 381 1.98 -34.00 -21.31
CA ALA A 381 0.87 -33.81 -22.25
C ALA A 381 0.44 -32.34 -22.34
N GLU A 382 0.44 -31.62 -21.22
CA GLU A 382 0.15 -30.18 -21.12
C GLU A 382 1.18 -29.37 -21.91
N GLU A 383 2.48 -29.58 -21.67
CA GLU A 383 3.54 -28.84 -22.37
C GLU A 383 3.51 -29.10 -23.87
N ARG A 384 3.22 -30.35 -24.28
CA ARG A 384 2.98 -30.68 -25.69
C ARG A 384 1.79 -29.91 -26.28
N ARG A 385 0.69 -29.75 -25.53
CA ARG A 385 -0.47 -28.95 -25.99
C ARG A 385 -0.11 -27.48 -26.12
N ARG A 386 0.62 -26.93 -25.14
CA ARG A 386 1.07 -25.53 -25.15
C ARG A 386 1.95 -25.21 -26.36
N ILE A 387 3.00 -26.02 -26.58
CA ILE A 387 3.89 -25.86 -27.73
C ILE A 387 3.11 -25.98 -29.05
N LYS A 388 2.17 -26.93 -29.16
CA LYS A 388 1.29 -27.05 -30.34
C LYS A 388 0.43 -25.81 -30.58
N ALA A 389 -0.20 -25.26 -29.54
CA ALA A 389 -1.02 -24.06 -29.66
C ALA A 389 -0.20 -22.83 -30.05
N GLU A 390 1.03 -22.70 -29.54
CA GLU A 390 1.95 -21.64 -29.94
C GLU A 390 2.41 -21.81 -31.40
N MET A 391 2.69 -23.04 -31.83
CA MET A 391 2.98 -23.35 -33.23
C MET A 391 1.82 -22.98 -34.16
N GLU A 392 0.56 -23.24 -33.79
CA GLU A 392 -0.62 -22.84 -34.58
C GLU A 392 -0.71 -21.32 -34.75
N LYS A 393 -0.45 -20.55 -33.69
CA LYS A 393 -0.42 -19.07 -33.74
C LYS A 393 0.67 -18.57 -34.69
N LEU A 394 1.88 -19.11 -34.58
CA LEU A 394 3.00 -18.74 -35.45
C LEU A 394 2.74 -19.14 -36.92
N GLN A 395 2.09 -20.30 -37.15
CA GLN A 395 1.65 -20.71 -38.49
C GLN A 395 0.64 -19.73 -39.09
N HIS A 396 -0.31 -19.25 -38.28
CA HIS A 396 -1.28 -18.24 -38.72
C HIS A 396 -0.58 -16.92 -39.09
N GLN A 397 0.30 -16.41 -38.22
CA GLN A 397 1.10 -15.21 -38.49
C GLN A 397 1.94 -15.34 -39.76
N ARG A 398 2.58 -16.49 -39.96
CA ARG A 398 3.34 -16.80 -41.19
C ARG A 398 2.44 -16.69 -42.42
N THR A 399 1.23 -17.22 -42.36
CA THR A 399 0.28 -17.21 -43.49
C THR A 399 -0.15 -15.78 -43.84
N ILE A 400 -0.41 -14.94 -42.83
CA ILE A 400 -0.72 -13.52 -43.01
C ILE A 400 0.45 -12.78 -43.68
N LEU A 401 1.65 -12.93 -43.14
CA LEU A 401 2.85 -12.27 -43.67
C LEU A 401 3.21 -12.76 -45.08
N GLN A 402 3.01 -14.05 -45.38
CA GLN A 402 3.17 -14.58 -46.74
C GLN A 402 2.18 -13.97 -47.73
N THR A 403 0.92 -13.81 -47.30
CA THR A 403 -0.12 -13.20 -48.14
C THR A 403 0.17 -11.72 -48.37
N ARG A 404 0.58 -11.01 -47.33
CA ARG A 404 1.03 -9.61 -47.41
C ARG A 404 2.24 -9.47 -48.33
N LEU A 405 3.27 -10.30 -48.16
CA LEU A 405 4.46 -10.29 -49.01
C LEU A 405 4.10 -10.51 -50.49
N LYS A 406 3.20 -11.45 -50.80
CA LYS A 406 2.73 -11.66 -52.18
C LYS A 406 2.08 -10.39 -52.75
N LYS A 407 1.21 -9.75 -51.97
CA LYS A 407 0.54 -8.50 -52.36
C LYS A 407 1.54 -7.36 -52.58
N ASP A 408 2.46 -7.17 -51.65
CA ASP A 408 3.46 -6.10 -51.69
C ASP A 408 4.43 -6.29 -52.86
N VAL A 409 4.84 -7.53 -53.15
CA VAL A 409 5.64 -7.88 -54.34
C VAL A 409 4.87 -7.63 -55.64
N SER A 410 3.60 -8.03 -55.72
CA SER A 410 2.76 -7.75 -56.89
C SER A 410 2.57 -6.25 -57.13
N GLN A 411 2.34 -5.47 -56.06
CA GLN A 411 2.22 -4.02 -56.12
C GLN A 411 3.53 -3.34 -56.52
N TYR A 412 4.66 -3.84 -56.03
CA TYR A 412 5.99 -3.38 -56.44
C TYR A 412 6.26 -3.63 -57.93
N MET A 413 5.89 -4.81 -58.46
CA MET A 413 6.02 -5.10 -59.90
C MET A 413 5.25 -4.11 -60.77
N GLN A 414 4.14 -3.56 -60.28
CA GLN A 414 3.29 -2.61 -60.99
C GLN A 414 3.75 -1.15 -60.84
N THR A 415 4.20 -0.74 -59.64
CA THR A 415 4.44 0.68 -59.31
C THR A 415 5.93 1.05 -59.19
N ARG A 416 6.82 0.07 -58.91
CA ARG A 416 8.27 0.23 -58.70
C ARG A 416 8.70 1.20 -57.57
N VAL A 417 7.81 1.58 -56.64
CA VAL A 417 8.07 2.69 -55.70
C VAL A 417 8.66 2.28 -54.34
N SER A 418 8.62 1.02 -53.87
CA SER A 418 9.19 0.68 -52.54
C SER A 418 9.71 -0.76 -52.38
N MET A 419 11.00 -0.89 -52.06
CA MET A 419 11.73 -2.13 -51.72
C MET A 419 11.96 -2.40 -50.22
N PRO A 420 12.11 -1.39 -49.33
CA PRO A 420 12.45 -1.62 -47.91
C PRO A 420 11.43 -2.46 -47.14
N GLU A 421 10.13 -2.25 -47.37
CA GLU A 421 9.04 -2.95 -46.66
C GLU A 421 8.96 -4.43 -47.03
N ILE A 422 9.31 -4.79 -48.27
CA ILE A 422 9.37 -6.17 -48.76
C ILE A 422 10.52 -6.92 -48.08
N PHE A 423 11.70 -6.30 -47.96
CA PHE A 423 12.86 -6.90 -47.30
C PHE A 423 12.62 -7.10 -45.80
N GLN A 424 11.97 -6.13 -45.15
CA GLN A 424 11.60 -6.26 -43.74
C GLN A 424 10.57 -7.39 -43.52
N THR A 425 9.57 -7.49 -44.39
CA THR A 425 8.56 -8.58 -44.34
C THR A 425 9.20 -9.95 -44.57
N LYS A 426 10.16 -10.06 -45.49
CA LYS A 426 10.97 -11.27 -45.72
C LYS A 426 11.78 -11.67 -44.48
N THR A 427 12.50 -10.73 -43.89
CA THR A 427 13.31 -10.96 -42.68
C THR A 427 12.45 -11.45 -41.52
N ASN A 428 11.26 -10.87 -41.34
CA ASN A 428 10.31 -11.30 -40.31
C ASN A 428 9.81 -12.74 -40.55
N LEU A 429 9.59 -13.14 -41.81
CA LEU A 429 9.21 -14.52 -42.15
C LEU A 429 10.33 -15.53 -41.83
N ASP A 430 11.58 -15.17 -42.09
CA ASP A 430 12.73 -16.05 -41.81
C ASP A 430 12.92 -16.22 -40.28
N ASN A 431 12.77 -15.15 -39.50
CA ASN A 431 12.79 -15.21 -38.03
C ASN A 431 11.65 -16.09 -37.46
N LEU A 432 10.44 -15.97 -38.01
CA LEU A 432 9.30 -16.83 -37.66
C LEU A 432 9.60 -18.29 -37.99
N HIS A 433 10.19 -18.57 -39.15
CA HIS A 433 10.56 -19.92 -39.56
C HIS A 433 11.57 -20.57 -38.60
N HIS A 434 12.62 -19.85 -38.22
CA HIS A 434 13.61 -20.32 -37.25
C HIS A 434 12.99 -20.60 -35.88
N THR A 435 12.09 -19.72 -35.41
CA THR A 435 11.39 -19.89 -34.13
C THR A 435 10.52 -21.15 -34.13
N MET A 436 9.77 -21.38 -35.21
CA MET A 436 8.95 -22.58 -35.37
C MET A 436 9.81 -23.86 -35.40
N HIS A 437 10.94 -23.86 -36.12
CA HIS A 437 11.83 -25.02 -36.18
C HIS A 437 12.43 -25.37 -34.81
N ARG A 438 12.73 -24.37 -33.97
CA ARG A 438 13.19 -24.58 -32.59
C ARG A 438 12.11 -25.25 -31.74
N LEU A 439 10.88 -24.76 -31.78
CA LEU A 439 9.75 -25.34 -31.05
C LEU A 439 9.44 -26.78 -31.50
N GLU A 440 9.60 -27.09 -32.79
CA GLU A 440 9.46 -28.46 -33.29
C GLU A 440 10.54 -29.41 -32.75
N ALA A 441 11.79 -28.94 -32.62
CA ALA A 441 12.86 -29.72 -32.03
C ALA A 441 12.60 -29.99 -30.54
N GLU A 442 12.11 -28.99 -29.81
CA GLU A 442 11.69 -29.10 -28.41
C GLU A 442 10.57 -30.13 -28.24
N LEU A 443 9.54 -30.08 -29.10
CA LEU A 443 8.44 -31.05 -29.10
C LEU A 443 8.93 -32.49 -29.35
N ARG A 444 9.90 -32.69 -30.24
CA ARG A 444 10.52 -34.01 -30.49
C ARG A 444 11.27 -34.52 -29.26
N SER A 445 12.00 -33.64 -28.57
CA SER A 445 12.74 -34.02 -27.35
C SER A 445 11.82 -34.49 -26.23
N LEU A 446 10.63 -33.90 -26.10
CA LEU A 446 9.61 -34.29 -25.11
C LEU A 446 8.99 -35.67 -25.38
N HIS A 447 9.02 -36.17 -26.62
CA HIS A 447 8.56 -37.52 -26.95
C HIS A 447 9.59 -38.62 -26.62
N ALA A 448 10.87 -38.28 -26.46
CA ALA A 448 11.96 -39.27 -26.34
C ALA A 448 12.35 -39.65 -24.90
N PHE A 449 11.70 -39.10 -23.87
CA PHE A 449 12.19 -39.21 -22.48
C PHE A 449 11.72 -40.47 -21.74
N PRO A 450 12.61 -41.35 -21.24
CA PRO A 450 12.23 -42.62 -20.59
C PRO A 450 11.85 -42.47 -19.10
N LEU A 451 10.74 -43.10 -18.73
CA LEU A 451 10.15 -43.14 -17.38
C LEU A 451 10.92 -44.11 -16.46
N GLY A 452 12.02 -43.67 -15.84
CA GLY A 452 12.80 -44.49 -14.90
C GLY A 452 12.69 -44.03 -13.44
N THR A 453 12.44 -44.97 -12.52
CA THR A 453 12.34 -44.76 -11.05
C THR A 453 13.64 -44.23 -10.41
N LYS A 454 14.82 -44.57 -10.94
CA LYS A 454 16.13 -44.13 -10.39
C LYS A 454 16.40 -42.62 -10.48
N ARG A 455 15.82 -41.90 -11.46
CA ARG A 455 15.97 -40.43 -11.56
C ARG A 455 15.01 -39.64 -10.67
N ARG A 456 13.97 -40.27 -10.09
CA ARG A 456 12.99 -39.59 -9.22
C ARG A 456 13.60 -39.15 -7.89
N ASN A 457 14.41 -40.01 -7.26
CA ASN A 457 15.05 -39.71 -5.97
C ASN A 457 16.13 -38.62 -6.09
N ILE A 458 16.79 -38.50 -7.24
CA ILE A 458 17.80 -37.46 -7.51
C ILE A 458 17.12 -36.08 -7.56
N ARG A 459 15.99 -35.95 -8.28
CA ARG A 459 15.27 -34.67 -8.37
C ARG A 459 14.63 -34.19 -7.05
N ILE A 460 14.24 -35.08 -6.13
CA ILE A 460 13.73 -34.65 -4.81
C ILE A 460 14.86 -34.11 -3.94
N GLN A 461 16.07 -34.67 -4.06
CA GLN A 461 17.24 -34.13 -3.39
C GLN A 461 17.64 -32.77 -3.97
N ASP A 462 17.59 -32.62 -5.29
CA ASP A 462 17.80 -31.33 -5.96
C ASP A 462 16.77 -30.28 -5.50
N LEU A 463 15.48 -30.66 -5.41
CA LEU A 463 14.41 -29.78 -4.95
C LEU A 463 14.55 -29.40 -3.46
N LYS A 464 15.02 -30.33 -2.61
CA LYS A 464 15.38 -30.03 -1.21
C LYS A 464 16.52 -29.01 -1.12
N ILE A 465 17.51 -29.14 -2.00
CA ILE A 465 18.63 -28.19 -2.08
C ILE A 465 18.13 -26.84 -2.58
N GLU A 466 17.28 -26.81 -3.61
CA GLU A 466 16.74 -25.58 -4.20
C GLU A 466 15.77 -24.84 -3.24
N LEU A 467 14.96 -25.55 -2.45
CA LEU A 467 14.13 -24.94 -1.41
C LEU A 467 14.96 -24.38 -0.23
N LYS A 468 16.06 -25.03 0.14
CA LYS A 468 16.92 -24.59 1.27
C LYS A 468 17.99 -23.57 0.88
N GLN A 469 18.49 -23.60 -0.35
CA GLN A 469 19.67 -22.86 -0.80
C GLN A 469 19.44 -22.04 -2.08
N GLY A 470 18.27 -22.13 -2.70
CA GLY A 470 17.91 -21.35 -3.89
C GLY A 470 17.64 -19.88 -3.59
N SER A 471 17.58 -19.07 -4.66
CA SER A 471 17.19 -17.66 -4.53
C SER A 471 15.75 -17.52 -4.04
N ALA A 472 15.46 -16.48 -3.25
CA ALA A 472 14.13 -16.29 -2.67
C ALA A 472 13.02 -16.09 -3.73
N VAL A 473 13.35 -15.46 -4.87
CA VAL A 473 12.47 -15.41 -6.06
C VAL A 473 12.10 -16.82 -6.54
N ARG A 474 13.09 -17.69 -6.73
CA ARG A 474 12.86 -19.05 -7.24
C ARG A 474 12.06 -19.90 -6.26
N ARG A 475 12.37 -19.75 -4.97
CA ARG A 475 11.64 -20.43 -3.88
C ARG A 475 10.17 -19.99 -3.82
N ARG A 476 9.88 -18.71 -4.07
CA ARG A 476 8.50 -18.19 -4.13
C ARG A 476 7.72 -18.80 -5.30
N GLU A 477 8.31 -18.85 -6.48
CA GLU A 477 7.68 -19.49 -7.66
C GLU A 477 7.33 -20.94 -7.38
N LEU A 478 8.30 -21.72 -6.86
CA LEU A 478 8.10 -23.13 -6.51
C LEU A 478 6.97 -23.32 -5.48
N LEU A 479 6.95 -22.52 -4.41
CA LEU A 479 5.89 -22.61 -3.41
C LEU A 479 4.53 -22.18 -3.96
N ALA A 480 4.47 -21.19 -4.84
CA ALA A 480 3.23 -20.74 -5.46
C ALA A 480 2.65 -21.77 -6.44
N ASP A 481 3.50 -22.55 -7.10
CA ASP A 481 3.07 -23.64 -7.98
C ASP A 481 2.53 -24.84 -7.19
N LEU A 482 3.06 -25.09 -6.00
CA LEU A 482 2.72 -26.25 -5.17
C LEU A 482 1.58 -25.99 -4.19
N LEU A 483 1.48 -24.77 -3.67
CA LEU A 483 0.53 -24.39 -2.63
C LEU A 483 -0.58 -23.52 -3.19
N LEU A 484 -1.81 -23.81 -2.78
CA LEU A 484 -2.96 -22.96 -3.04
C LEU A 484 -3.02 -21.85 -1.99
N GLU A 485 -2.95 -22.24 -0.71
CA GLU A 485 -2.93 -21.33 0.42
C GLU A 485 -2.34 -21.99 1.66
N VAL A 486 -1.76 -21.18 2.54
CA VAL A 486 -1.24 -21.59 3.85
C VAL A 486 -2.05 -20.87 4.91
N ARG A 487 -2.81 -21.62 5.73
CA ARG A 487 -3.66 -21.04 6.76
C ARG A 487 -2.97 -21.04 8.11
N VAL A 488 -2.90 -19.85 8.70
CA VAL A 488 -2.13 -19.62 9.93
C VAL A 488 -2.99 -18.96 11.01
N SER A 489 -2.86 -19.45 12.24
CA SER A 489 -3.47 -18.89 13.45
C SER A 489 -2.42 -18.20 14.32
N LYS A 490 -2.73 -17.88 15.59
CA LYS A 490 -1.91 -16.98 16.45
C LYS A 490 -0.41 -17.27 16.44
N ASN A 491 0.02 -18.52 16.31
CA ASN A 491 1.44 -18.87 16.13
C ASN A 491 1.67 -20.24 15.46
N THR A 492 0.62 -20.83 14.86
CA THR A 492 0.63 -22.20 14.35
C THR A 492 0.08 -22.23 12.93
N ILE A 493 0.63 -23.13 12.12
CA ILE A 493 0.11 -23.48 10.79
C ILE A 493 -1.00 -24.48 11.02
N GLU A 494 -2.24 -24.10 10.69
CA GLU A 494 -3.44 -24.92 10.90
C GLU A 494 -3.73 -25.81 9.69
N ALA A 495 -3.50 -25.29 8.48
CA ALA A 495 -3.71 -26.02 7.25
C ALA A 495 -2.73 -25.59 6.16
N LEU A 496 -2.15 -26.58 5.50
CA LEU A 496 -1.37 -26.42 4.28
C LEU A 496 -2.19 -26.97 3.11
N VAL A 497 -2.71 -26.10 2.25
CA VAL A 497 -3.56 -26.52 1.13
C VAL A 497 -2.70 -26.63 -0.11
N PHE A 498 -2.39 -27.86 -0.50
CA PHE A 498 -1.68 -28.12 -1.76
C PHE A 498 -2.59 -27.89 -2.95
N ARG A 499 -2.02 -27.37 -4.04
CA ARG A 499 -2.71 -27.43 -5.34
C ARG A 499 -2.83 -28.89 -5.72
N HIS A 500 -4.04 -29.28 -6.12
CA HIS A 500 -4.23 -30.64 -6.58
C HIS A 500 -3.36 -30.84 -7.84
N PRO A 501 -2.57 -31.92 -7.92
CA PRO A 501 -1.58 -32.11 -9.00
C PRO A 501 -2.19 -32.10 -10.41
N PHE A 502 -3.50 -32.32 -10.50
CA PHE A 502 -4.29 -32.39 -11.73
C PHE A 502 -5.35 -31.30 -11.86
N GLN A 503 -5.44 -30.34 -10.92
CA GLN A 503 -6.47 -29.29 -10.96
C GLN A 503 -5.86 -27.97 -11.46
N LYS A 504 -6.34 -27.54 -12.62
CA LYS A 504 -5.85 -26.37 -13.38
C LYS A 504 -5.86 -25.08 -12.55
N VAL A 505 -4.80 -24.28 -12.71
CA VAL A 505 -4.86 -22.84 -12.51
C VAL A 505 -5.64 -22.27 -13.69
N VAL A 506 -6.93 -21.99 -13.49
CA VAL A 506 -7.67 -21.14 -14.41
C VAL A 506 -7.13 -19.73 -14.20
N SER A 507 -6.16 -19.33 -15.02
CA SER A 507 -5.78 -17.93 -15.14
C SER A 507 -7.00 -17.18 -15.68
N HIS A 508 -7.71 -16.48 -14.80
CA HIS A 508 -8.63 -15.43 -15.20
C HIS A 508 -7.82 -14.40 -15.99
N VAL A 509 -7.92 -14.47 -17.31
CA VAL A 509 -7.60 -13.33 -18.16
C VAL A 509 -8.76 -12.36 -17.94
N SER A 510 -8.43 -11.26 -17.27
CA SER A 510 -9.30 -10.11 -17.10
C SER A 510 -9.90 -9.70 -18.44
N SER A 511 -11.21 -9.82 -18.56
CA SER A 511 -12.03 -9.16 -19.58
C SER A 511 -12.36 -7.74 -19.15
#